data_AF-A0A7D4CD06-F1
#
_entry.id   AF-A0A7D4CD06-F1
#
_cell.length_a   1.000
_cell.length_b   1.000
_cell.length_c   1.000
_cell.angle_alpha   90.00
_cell.angle_beta   90.00
_cell.angle_gamma   90.00
#
_symmetry.space_group_name_H-M   'P 1'
#
loop_
_entity.id
_entity.type
_entity.pdbx_description
1 polymer ?
#
loop_
_entity_poly.entity_id
_entity_poly.type
_entity_poly.pdbx_seq_one_letter_code
_entity_poly.pdbx_strand_id
1 'polypeptide(L)'
;MSNPNRQKRSEQMMRKRGISFSADLPLWQDDQVKLRTPEEVAKRALILYALQGVIWFEQPEKVSRWVEAEGLWSAITPGEMPLFTLPLSDRDPAEKAWGQKAYQSHAFTWRVEALWALLWIMGKVDKLPWPQERCDGGEIRGCVPELGESLAPFIQTASFRPLSEIMDEADLTFRLYTFLMESYTREQELPDNLEPGVVAERLVAFDWVLQYSKQEWDHIL
;
A
#
# COMPACT_ATOMS: atom_id res chain seq x y z
N MET A 1 -4.94 25.15 -4.75
CA MET A 1 -3.69 25.87 -5.07
C MET A 1 -2.51 24.94 -4.85
N SER A 2 -1.60 24.84 -5.82
CA SER A 2 -0.35 24.08 -5.66
C SER A 2 0.51 24.66 -4.52
N ASN A 3 1.29 23.82 -3.85
CA ASN A 3 2.16 24.22 -2.74
C ASN A 3 3.65 24.14 -3.14
N PRO A 4 4.27 25.22 -3.63
CA PRO A 4 5.67 25.21 -4.07
C PRO A 4 6.67 24.83 -2.97
N ASN A 5 6.29 24.98 -1.70
CA ASN A 5 7.16 24.59 -0.59
C ASN A 5 7.22 23.05 -0.44
N ARG A 6 6.14 22.33 -0.78
CA ARG A 6 6.11 20.86 -0.79
C ARG A 6 7.13 20.31 -1.78
N GLN A 7 7.04 20.76 -3.04
CA GLN A 7 7.99 20.41 -4.09
C GLN A 7 9.43 20.60 -3.65
N LYS A 8 9.76 21.77 -3.10
CA LYS A 8 11.12 22.09 -2.65
C LYS A 8 11.58 21.13 -1.54
N ARG A 9 10.70 20.75 -0.60
CA ARG A 9 11.03 19.76 0.45
C ARG A 9 11.36 18.39 -0.17
N SER A 10 10.51 17.89 -1.06
CA SER A 10 10.71 16.60 -1.74
C SER A 10 12.01 16.57 -2.53
N GLU A 11 12.26 17.60 -3.35
CA GLU A 11 13.49 17.71 -4.15
C GLU A 11 14.74 17.83 -3.28
N GLN A 12 14.68 18.56 -2.16
CA GLN A 12 15.79 18.61 -1.21
C GLN A 12 16.07 17.24 -0.57
N MET A 13 15.02 16.47 -0.25
CA MET A 13 15.15 15.14 0.33
C MET A 13 15.78 14.13 -0.64
N MET A 14 15.40 14.20 -1.92
CA MET A 14 15.98 13.41 -3.02
C MET A 14 17.45 13.78 -3.27
N ARG A 15 17.77 15.08 -3.38
CA ARG A 15 19.14 15.56 -3.63
C ARG A 15 20.11 15.15 -2.52
N LYS A 16 19.67 15.18 -1.25
CA LYS A 16 20.47 14.70 -0.10
C LYS A 16 20.88 13.23 -0.23
N ARG A 17 20.20 12.46 -1.08
CA ARG A 17 20.43 11.03 -1.32
C ARG A 17 21.02 10.73 -2.69
N GLY A 18 21.55 11.75 -3.37
CA GLY A 18 22.17 11.61 -4.69
C GLY A 18 21.18 11.51 -5.84
N ILE A 19 19.87 11.60 -5.59
CA ILE A 19 18.85 11.51 -6.63
C ILE A 19 18.62 12.90 -7.22
N SER A 20 19.02 13.06 -8.48
CA SER A 20 18.82 14.28 -9.25
C SER A 20 17.65 14.11 -10.21
N PHE A 21 16.83 15.15 -10.31
CA PHE A 21 15.59 15.12 -11.08
C PHE A 21 15.62 16.20 -12.17
N SER A 22 15.18 15.85 -13.38
CA SER A 22 15.35 16.70 -14.57
C SER A 22 14.05 17.30 -15.12
N ALA A 23 12.89 16.76 -14.76
CA ALA A 23 11.61 17.21 -15.30
C ALA A 23 10.93 18.25 -14.39
N ASP A 24 10.11 19.11 -14.99
CA ASP A 24 9.16 19.94 -14.26
C ASP A 24 7.88 19.12 -14.13
N LEU A 25 7.69 18.46 -12.98
CA LEU A 25 6.54 17.58 -12.77
C LEU A 25 5.29 18.38 -12.38
N PRO A 26 4.10 17.96 -12.84
CA PRO A 26 2.87 18.54 -12.35
C PRO A 26 2.77 18.34 -10.84
N LEU A 27 2.42 19.42 -10.15
CA LEU A 27 2.19 19.40 -8.71
C LEU A 27 0.79 18.88 -8.40
N TRP A 28 0.70 18.05 -7.37
CA TRP A 28 -0.56 17.70 -6.72
C TRP A 28 -1.25 19.00 -6.28
N GLN A 29 -2.39 19.31 -6.90
CA GLN A 29 -3.16 20.51 -6.57
C GLN A 29 -4.07 20.22 -5.37
N ASP A 30 -3.83 20.90 -4.24
CA ASP A 30 -4.53 20.68 -2.96
C ASP A 30 -6.06 20.81 -3.08
N ASP A 31 -6.56 21.63 -4.00
CA ASP A 31 -7.99 21.89 -4.24
C ASP A 31 -8.68 20.87 -5.15
N GLN A 32 -7.93 19.96 -5.77
CA GLN A 32 -8.49 18.90 -6.62
C GLN A 32 -8.51 17.52 -5.95
N VAL A 33 -7.90 17.40 -4.77
CA VAL A 33 -7.84 16.13 -4.04
C VAL A 33 -9.22 15.76 -3.50
N LYS A 34 -9.65 14.54 -3.81
CA LYS A 34 -10.82 13.91 -3.20
C LYS A 34 -10.35 12.76 -2.34
N LEU A 35 -10.47 12.88 -1.03
CA LEU A 35 -10.08 11.78 -0.15
C LEU A 35 -11.16 10.71 -0.09
N ARG A 36 -10.73 9.44 -0.16
CA ARG A 36 -11.52 8.33 0.37
C ARG A 36 -11.68 8.50 1.89
N THR A 37 -12.77 8.00 2.44
CA THR A 37 -13.07 8.13 3.87
C THR A 37 -12.11 7.29 4.72
N PRO A 38 -11.88 7.65 6.00
CA PRO A 38 -11.07 6.83 6.90
C PRO A 38 -11.55 5.38 7.02
N GLU A 39 -12.87 5.16 6.98
CA GLU A 39 -13.46 3.83 7.04
C GLU A 39 -13.11 2.99 5.80
N GLU A 40 -13.17 3.56 4.60
CA GLU A 40 -12.76 2.88 3.36
C GLU A 40 -11.28 2.51 3.40
N VAL A 41 -10.44 3.43 3.87
CA VAL A 41 -8.99 3.19 4.02
C VAL A 41 -8.69 2.12 5.05
N ALA A 42 -9.40 2.11 6.18
CA ALA A 42 -9.25 1.08 7.20
C ALA A 42 -9.65 -0.30 6.67
N LYS A 43 -10.78 -0.41 5.97
CA LYS A 43 -11.20 -1.67 5.33
C LYS A 43 -10.17 -2.16 4.32
N ARG A 44 -9.61 -1.27 3.51
CA ARG A 44 -8.56 -1.61 2.55
C ARG A 44 -7.29 -2.11 3.23
N ALA A 45 -6.83 -1.44 4.29
CA ALA A 45 -5.70 -1.89 5.08
C ALA A 45 -5.94 -3.29 5.67
N LEU A 46 -7.14 -3.55 6.19
CA LEU A 46 -7.50 -4.87 6.72
C LEU A 46 -7.51 -5.96 5.65
N ILE A 47 -8.00 -5.66 4.42
CA ILE A 47 -7.92 -6.61 3.30
C ILE A 47 -6.47 -6.89 2.92
N LEU A 48 -5.60 -5.87 2.84
CA LEU A 48 -4.19 -6.08 2.53
C LEU A 48 -3.47 -6.90 3.61
N TYR A 49 -3.81 -6.68 4.88
CA TYR A 49 -3.29 -7.45 5.99
C TYR A 49 -3.75 -8.91 5.92
N ALA A 50 -5.05 -9.13 5.72
CA ALA A 50 -5.61 -10.46 5.54
C ALA A 50 -5.03 -11.17 4.31
N LEU A 51 -4.77 -10.44 3.23
CA LEU A 51 -4.10 -10.95 2.02
C LEU A 51 -2.70 -11.48 2.35
N GLN A 52 -1.90 -10.78 3.15
CA GLN A 52 -0.62 -11.32 3.65
C GLN A 52 -0.86 -12.57 4.52
N GLY A 53 -1.88 -12.54 5.38
CA GLY A 53 -2.29 -13.69 6.19
C GLY A 53 -2.60 -14.92 5.34
N VAL A 54 -3.37 -14.79 4.25
CA VAL A 54 -3.69 -15.91 3.36
C VAL A 54 -2.43 -16.44 2.65
N ILE A 55 -1.46 -15.60 2.31
CA ILE A 55 -0.22 -16.04 1.62
C ILE A 55 0.73 -16.78 2.57
N TRP A 56 0.87 -16.31 3.80
CA TRP A 56 1.96 -16.72 4.70
C TRP A 56 1.51 -17.57 5.90
N PHE A 57 0.25 -17.50 6.31
CA PHE A 57 -0.23 -18.25 7.48
C PHE A 57 -0.51 -19.71 7.14
N GLU A 58 -0.22 -20.61 8.09
CA GLU A 58 -0.40 -22.06 7.91
C GLU A 58 -1.86 -22.48 7.77
N GLN A 59 -2.79 -21.68 8.27
CA GLN A 59 -4.25 -21.94 8.22
C GLN A 59 -4.98 -20.79 7.51
N PRO A 60 -4.74 -20.61 6.19
CA PRO A 60 -5.26 -19.47 5.43
C PRO A 60 -6.79 -19.43 5.39
N GLU A 61 -7.46 -20.57 5.52
CA GLU A 61 -8.92 -20.67 5.59
C GLU A 61 -9.50 -19.96 6.82
N LYS A 62 -8.75 -19.89 7.94
CA LYS A 62 -9.18 -19.12 9.11
C LYS A 62 -9.18 -17.63 8.81
N VAL A 63 -8.21 -17.15 8.04
CA VAL A 63 -8.13 -15.74 7.63
C VAL A 63 -9.27 -15.39 6.69
N SER A 64 -9.51 -16.19 5.65
CA SER A 64 -10.63 -15.94 4.73
C SER A 64 -11.99 -15.95 5.44
N ARG A 65 -12.23 -16.91 6.34
CA ARG A 65 -13.49 -16.96 7.12
C ARG A 65 -13.64 -15.79 8.08
N TRP A 66 -12.54 -15.31 8.66
CA TRP A 66 -12.57 -14.14 9.53
C TRP A 66 -12.95 -12.87 8.75
N VAL A 67 -12.37 -12.68 7.56
CA VAL A 67 -12.72 -11.58 6.64
C VAL A 67 -14.21 -11.64 6.25
N GLU A 68 -14.73 -12.83 5.97
CA GLU A 68 -16.16 -13.03 5.68
C GLU A 68 -17.05 -12.70 6.89
N ALA A 69 -16.72 -13.26 8.06
CA ALA A 69 -17.48 -13.08 9.29
C ALA A 69 -17.54 -11.62 9.76
N GLU A 70 -16.48 -10.85 9.56
CA GLU A 70 -16.40 -9.43 9.89
C GLU A 70 -16.97 -8.52 8.78
N GLY A 71 -17.61 -9.10 7.76
CA GLY A 71 -18.33 -8.35 6.73
C GLY A 71 -17.43 -7.60 5.74
N LEU A 72 -16.16 -8.00 5.61
CA LEU A 72 -15.20 -7.36 4.70
C LEU A 72 -15.13 -8.00 3.32
N TRP A 73 -15.84 -9.11 3.09
CA TRP A 73 -15.77 -9.85 1.83
C TRP A 73 -16.04 -8.98 0.59
N SER A 74 -16.98 -8.03 0.68
CA SER A 74 -17.31 -7.12 -0.42
C SER A 74 -16.24 -6.06 -0.72
N ALA A 75 -15.24 -5.91 0.14
CA ALA A 75 -14.10 -5.00 -0.05
C ALA A 75 -12.89 -5.69 -0.74
N ILE A 76 -12.96 -7.01 -0.96
CA ILE A 76 -11.96 -7.76 -1.72
C ILE A 76 -12.10 -7.40 -3.19
N THR A 77 -10.99 -7.06 -3.84
CA THR A 77 -11.01 -6.68 -5.25
C THR A 77 -11.11 -7.91 -6.17
N PRO A 78 -11.56 -7.77 -7.43
CA PRO A 78 -11.60 -8.88 -8.37
C PRO A 78 -10.25 -9.59 -8.55
N GLY A 79 -9.14 -8.85 -8.55
CA GLY A 79 -7.78 -9.40 -8.65
C GLY A 79 -7.36 -10.21 -7.42
N GLU A 80 -7.88 -9.87 -6.24
CA GLU A 80 -7.57 -10.53 -4.98
C GLU A 80 -8.47 -11.73 -4.67
N MET A 81 -9.69 -11.72 -5.19
CA MET A 81 -10.71 -12.75 -4.92
C MET A 81 -10.22 -14.20 -5.11
N PRO A 82 -9.43 -14.56 -6.14
CA PRO A 82 -8.92 -15.92 -6.29
C PRO A 82 -8.08 -16.39 -5.10
N LEU A 83 -7.33 -15.49 -4.48
CA LEU A 83 -6.49 -15.80 -3.32
C LEU A 83 -7.35 -16.11 -2.09
N PHE A 84 -8.38 -15.31 -1.82
CA PHE A 84 -9.27 -15.50 -0.66
C PHE A 84 -10.17 -16.72 -0.79
N THR A 85 -10.57 -17.08 -2.02
CA THR A 85 -11.46 -18.22 -2.30
C THR A 85 -10.72 -19.56 -2.37
N LEU A 86 -9.45 -19.59 -2.77
CA LEU A 86 -8.65 -20.82 -2.86
C LEU A 86 -8.65 -21.66 -1.56
N PRO A 87 -8.39 -21.09 -0.36
CA PRO A 87 -8.43 -21.83 0.90
C PRO A 87 -9.81 -22.43 1.23
N LEU A 88 -10.87 -21.78 0.77
CA LEU A 88 -12.27 -22.16 1.04
C LEU A 88 -12.82 -23.17 0.03
N SER A 89 -12.06 -23.47 -1.03
CA SER A 89 -12.50 -24.38 -2.08
C SER A 89 -12.50 -25.85 -1.66
N ASP A 90 -13.33 -26.65 -2.35
CA ASP A 90 -13.41 -28.11 -2.21
C ASP A 90 -12.23 -28.85 -2.88
N ARG A 91 -11.18 -28.13 -3.30
CA ARG A 91 -9.98 -28.72 -3.88
C ARG A 91 -9.22 -29.58 -2.88
N ASP A 92 -8.41 -30.49 -3.41
CA ASP A 92 -7.54 -31.34 -2.59
C ASP A 92 -6.59 -30.48 -1.73
N PRO A 93 -6.28 -30.87 -0.49
CA PRO A 93 -5.36 -30.13 0.38
C PRO A 93 -3.99 -29.85 -0.26
N ALA A 94 -3.44 -30.76 -1.06
CA ALA A 94 -2.16 -30.56 -1.73
C ALA A 94 -2.24 -29.49 -2.82
N GLU A 95 -3.35 -29.43 -3.56
CA GLU A 95 -3.59 -28.38 -4.56
C GLU A 95 -3.74 -27.01 -3.91
N LYS A 96 -4.43 -26.94 -2.76
CA LYS A 96 -4.57 -25.69 -1.99
C LYS A 96 -3.23 -25.21 -1.46
N ALA A 97 -2.44 -26.10 -0.86
CA ALA A 97 -1.10 -25.78 -0.38
C ALA A 97 -0.16 -25.34 -1.50
N TRP A 98 -0.21 -26.00 -2.67
CA TRP A 98 0.57 -25.59 -3.83
C TRP A 98 0.15 -24.23 -4.36
N GLY A 99 -1.15 -23.99 -4.51
CA GLY A 99 -1.68 -22.69 -4.95
C GLY A 99 -1.31 -21.57 -3.99
N GLN A 100 -1.42 -21.78 -2.68
CA GLN A 100 -0.98 -20.82 -1.66
C GLN A 100 0.52 -20.52 -1.81
N LYS A 101 1.36 -21.56 -1.94
CA LYS A 101 2.81 -21.41 -2.10
C LYS A 101 3.17 -20.63 -3.36
N ALA A 102 2.43 -20.79 -4.45
CA ALA A 102 2.64 -20.03 -5.68
C ALA A 102 2.49 -18.50 -5.47
N TYR A 103 1.64 -18.08 -4.52
CA TYR A 103 1.48 -16.67 -4.18
C TYR A 103 2.65 -16.08 -3.37
N GLN A 104 3.50 -16.91 -2.74
CA GLN A 104 4.63 -16.44 -1.93
C GLN A 104 5.74 -15.77 -2.76
N SER A 105 5.73 -15.93 -4.09
CA SER A 105 6.59 -15.22 -5.03
C SER A 105 5.81 -14.29 -5.97
N HIS A 106 4.53 -14.03 -5.67
CA HIS A 106 3.67 -13.16 -6.48
C HIS A 106 3.87 -11.68 -6.13
N ALA A 107 3.48 -10.79 -7.04
CA ALA A 107 3.44 -9.34 -6.81
C ALA A 107 2.63 -8.96 -5.55
N PHE A 108 1.67 -9.81 -5.16
CA PHE A 108 0.82 -9.61 -3.98
C PHE A 108 1.59 -9.59 -2.66
N THR A 109 2.78 -10.17 -2.62
CA THR A 109 3.61 -10.06 -1.42
C THR A 109 4.10 -8.63 -1.19
N TRP A 110 4.20 -7.79 -2.24
CA TRP A 110 4.62 -6.39 -2.13
C TRP A 110 3.52 -5.49 -1.58
N ARG A 111 2.25 -5.93 -1.57
CA ARG A 111 1.12 -5.18 -0.99
C ARG A 111 1.30 -4.85 0.50
N VAL A 112 2.27 -5.48 1.17
CA VAL A 112 2.70 -5.10 2.53
C VAL A 112 3.20 -3.63 2.60
N GLU A 113 3.80 -3.12 1.52
CA GLU A 113 4.25 -1.71 1.45
C GLU A 113 3.08 -0.75 1.30
N ALA A 114 2.11 -1.12 0.47
CA ALA A 114 0.86 -0.37 0.34
C ALA A 114 0.12 -0.37 1.68
N LEU A 115 0.05 -1.51 2.37
CA LEU A 115 -0.50 -1.61 3.73
C LEU A 115 0.22 -0.66 4.70
N TRP A 116 1.55 -0.66 4.71
CA TRP A 116 2.32 0.21 5.58
C TRP A 116 2.01 1.69 5.33
N ALA A 117 1.92 2.11 4.07
CA ALA A 117 1.51 3.46 3.70
C ALA A 117 0.07 3.78 4.18
N LEU A 118 -0.89 2.87 4.02
CA LEU A 118 -2.26 3.08 4.52
C LEU A 118 -2.31 3.20 6.05
N LEU A 119 -1.55 2.38 6.78
CA LEU A 119 -1.43 2.46 8.24
C LEU A 119 -0.75 3.75 8.67
N TRP A 120 0.27 4.19 7.95
CA TRP A 120 0.89 5.49 8.18
C TRP A 120 -0.11 6.62 7.94
N ILE A 121 -0.84 6.65 6.83
CA ILE A 121 -1.90 7.64 6.55
C ILE A 121 -2.91 7.71 7.69
N MET A 122 -3.28 6.57 8.28
CA MET A 122 -4.21 6.50 9.41
C MET A 122 -3.60 6.83 10.79
N GLY A 123 -2.32 7.17 10.84
CA GLY A 123 -1.60 7.44 12.08
C GLY A 123 -1.40 6.20 12.97
N LYS A 124 -1.52 4.99 12.41
CA LYS A 124 -1.30 3.72 13.14
C LYS A 124 0.17 3.33 13.20
N VAL A 125 0.97 3.80 12.24
CA VAL A 125 2.43 3.70 12.27
C VAL A 125 3.03 5.10 12.25
N ASP A 126 4.05 5.33 13.09
CA ASP A 126 4.63 6.66 13.33
C ASP A 126 5.37 7.23 12.12
N LYS A 127 6.12 6.40 11.41
CA LYS A 127 7.03 6.83 10.35
C LYS A 127 6.90 5.93 9.14
N LEU A 128 7.06 6.53 7.97
CA LEU A 128 7.29 5.83 6.72
C LEU A 128 8.77 6.00 6.35
N PRO A 129 9.62 4.97 6.52
CA PRO A 129 11.05 5.09 6.26
C PRO A 129 11.34 5.41 4.79
N TRP A 130 12.55 5.89 4.50
CA TRP A 130 12.99 6.06 3.12
C TRP A 130 12.84 4.73 2.35
N PRO A 131 12.30 4.72 1.11
CA PRO A 131 11.96 3.49 0.38
C PRO A 131 13.19 2.79 -0.21
N GLN A 132 14.10 2.35 0.65
CA GLN A 132 15.31 1.58 0.31
C GLN A 132 15.14 0.10 0.64
N GLU A 133 14.43 -0.21 1.73
CA GLU A 133 14.26 -1.57 2.22
C GLU A 133 12.79 -1.90 2.30
N ARG A 134 12.50 -3.18 2.04
CA ARG A 134 11.16 -3.73 2.23
C ARG A 134 10.81 -3.75 3.72
N CYS A 135 9.56 -3.45 4.00
CA CYS A 135 8.87 -3.56 5.27
C CYS A 135 9.16 -4.91 5.91
N ASP A 136 9.64 -4.84 7.15
CA ASP A 136 9.58 -5.98 8.03
C ASP A 136 8.12 -6.13 8.48
N GLY A 137 7.49 -7.25 8.11
CA GLY A 137 6.11 -7.55 8.51
C GLY A 137 5.90 -7.55 10.03
N GLY A 138 6.98 -7.66 10.82
CA GLY A 138 6.97 -7.45 12.26
C GLY A 138 6.58 -6.03 12.68
N GLU A 139 6.88 -5.00 11.89
CA GLU A 139 6.54 -3.59 12.18
C GLU A 139 5.05 -3.29 12.01
N ILE A 140 4.34 -4.10 11.24
CA ILE A 140 2.88 -4.00 11.07
C ILE A 140 2.14 -4.74 12.20
N ARG A 141 2.80 -5.71 12.85
CA ARG A 141 2.20 -6.49 13.92
C ARG A 141 1.83 -5.57 15.08
N GLY A 142 0.58 -5.66 15.52
CA GLY A 142 0.04 -4.81 16.60
C GLY A 142 -0.47 -3.44 16.14
N CYS A 143 -0.27 -3.06 14.87
CA CYS A 143 -0.91 -1.88 14.28
C CYS A 143 -2.31 -2.17 13.73
N VAL A 144 -2.66 -3.46 13.63
CA VAL A 144 -3.94 -3.98 13.13
C VAL A 144 -4.47 -5.06 14.09
N PRO A 145 -5.79 -5.30 14.15
CA PRO A 145 -6.37 -6.34 14.98
C PRO A 145 -5.83 -7.73 14.62
N GLU A 146 -5.70 -8.58 15.63
CA GLU A 146 -5.27 -9.97 15.47
C GLU A 146 -6.42 -10.83 14.92
N LEU A 147 -6.04 -11.96 14.31
CA LEU A 147 -6.99 -12.93 13.77
C LEU A 147 -8.00 -13.38 14.84
N GLY A 148 -9.29 -13.14 14.58
CA GLY A 148 -10.39 -13.48 15.48
C GLY A 148 -10.85 -12.32 16.38
N GLU A 149 -10.13 -11.20 16.42
CA GLU A 149 -10.62 -9.97 17.02
C GLU A 149 -11.67 -9.29 16.12
N SER A 150 -12.54 -8.48 16.73
CA SER A 150 -13.48 -7.68 15.93
C SER A 150 -12.77 -6.54 15.21
N LEU A 151 -13.11 -6.35 13.94
CA LEU A 151 -12.58 -5.30 13.08
C LEU A 151 -13.35 -3.98 13.19
N ALA A 152 -14.57 -4.02 13.75
CA ALA A 152 -15.43 -2.86 13.87
C ALA A 152 -14.77 -1.68 14.63
N PRO A 153 -14.09 -1.88 15.79
CA PRO A 153 -13.43 -0.77 16.48
C PRO A 153 -12.32 -0.13 15.63
N PHE A 154 -11.54 -0.94 14.89
CA PHE A 154 -10.48 -0.43 14.03
C PHE A 154 -11.02 0.45 12.91
N ILE A 155 -12.13 0.04 12.29
CA ILE A 155 -12.78 0.77 11.19
C ILE A 155 -13.44 2.05 11.71
N GLN A 156 -14.22 1.95 12.80
CA GLN A 156 -15.01 3.08 13.32
C GLN A 156 -14.15 4.18 13.95
N THR A 157 -12.97 3.83 14.47
CA THR A 157 -12.02 4.80 15.06
C THR A 157 -10.95 5.25 14.07
N ALA A 158 -11.07 4.88 12.79
CA ALA A 158 -10.13 5.29 11.76
C ALA A 158 -10.16 6.81 11.59
N SER A 159 -8.97 7.40 11.51
CA SER A 159 -8.76 8.83 11.31
C SER A 159 -7.52 9.02 10.47
N PHE A 160 -7.36 10.18 9.84
CA PHE A 160 -6.16 10.48 9.07
C PHE A 160 -5.20 11.40 9.82
N ARG A 161 -3.93 11.29 9.44
CA ARG A 161 -2.96 12.37 9.61
C ARG A 161 -3.44 13.65 8.91
N PRO A 162 -2.88 14.82 9.27
CA PRO A 162 -3.16 16.06 8.55
C PRO A 162 -2.97 15.89 7.05
N LEU A 163 -3.92 16.40 6.24
CA LEU A 163 -3.86 16.27 4.78
C LEU A 163 -2.54 16.78 4.20
N SER A 164 -2.01 17.89 4.73
CA SER A 164 -0.72 18.44 4.30
C SER A 164 0.42 17.45 4.45
N GLU A 165 0.42 16.64 5.52
CA GLU A 165 1.45 15.63 5.76
C GLU A 165 1.33 14.47 4.77
N ILE A 166 0.11 13.99 4.53
CA ILE A 166 -0.17 12.93 3.55
C ILE A 166 0.25 13.38 2.14
N MET A 167 -0.10 14.61 1.76
CA MET A 167 0.24 15.15 0.46
C MET A 167 1.74 15.37 0.28
N ASP A 168 2.46 15.76 1.35
CA ASP A 168 3.91 15.90 1.31
C ASP A 168 4.61 14.57 1.01
N GLU A 169 4.18 13.48 1.66
CA GLU A 169 4.73 12.14 1.41
C GLU A 169 4.30 11.57 0.05
N ALA A 170 3.07 11.84 -0.40
CA ALA A 170 2.59 11.47 -1.72
C ALA A 170 3.38 12.16 -2.85
N ASP A 171 3.71 13.46 -2.70
CA ASP A 171 4.54 14.19 -3.67
C ASP A 171 5.97 13.62 -3.73
N LEU A 172 6.59 13.33 -2.58
CA LEU A 172 7.90 12.66 -2.54
C LEU A 172 7.85 11.30 -3.26
N THR A 173 6.85 10.48 -2.94
CA THR A 173 6.69 9.13 -3.52
C THR A 173 6.47 9.19 -5.02
N PHE A 174 5.63 10.12 -5.51
CA PHE A 174 5.38 10.33 -6.93
C PHE A 174 6.64 10.77 -7.70
N ARG A 175 7.45 11.65 -7.11
CA ARG A 175 8.72 12.09 -7.71
C ARG A 175 9.74 10.97 -7.77
N LEU A 176 9.83 10.14 -6.73
CA LEU A 176 10.66 8.95 -6.73
C LEU A 176 10.21 7.97 -7.81
N TYR A 177 8.91 7.73 -7.94
CA TYR A 177 8.38 6.86 -9.00
C TYR A 177 8.69 7.40 -10.39
N THR A 178 8.53 8.70 -10.61
CA THR A 178 8.87 9.31 -11.91
C THR A 178 10.37 9.17 -12.20
N PHE A 179 11.23 9.42 -11.22
CA PHE A 179 12.67 9.18 -11.35
C PHE A 179 12.96 7.73 -11.77
N LEU A 180 12.32 6.74 -11.14
CA LEU A 180 12.47 5.33 -11.50
C LEU A 180 12.05 5.06 -12.97
N MET A 181 10.92 5.62 -13.40
CA MET A 181 10.45 5.47 -14.79
C MET A 181 11.38 6.13 -15.80
N GLU A 182 11.93 7.31 -15.48
CA GLU A 182 12.93 7.99 -16.31
C GLU A 182 14.23 7.18 -16.40
N SER A 183 14.73 6.68 -15.27
CA SER A 183 15.94 5.85 -15.21
C SER A 183 15.77 4.56 -16.00
N TYR A 184 14.63 3.89 -15.89
CA TYR A 184 14.32 2.70 -16.69
C TYR A 184 14.31 3.03 -18.19
N THR A 185 13.63 4.12 -18.59
CA THR A 185 13.57 4.56 -20.00
C THR A 185 14.94 4.90 -20.57
N ARG A 186 15.85 5.40 -19.73
CA ARG A 186 17.21 5.81 -20.11
C ARG A 186 18.27 4.72 -19.87
N GLU A 187 17.85 3.52 -19.45
CA GLU A 187 18.74 2.41 -19.06
C GLU A 187 19.84 2.85 -18.06
N GLN A 188 19.46 3.70 -17.11
CA GLN A 188 20.36 4.20 -16.07
C GLN A 188 20.38 3.25 -14.87
N GLU A 189 21.57 3.06 -14.30
CA GLU A 189 21.70 2.36 -13.02
C GLU A 189 20.95 3.13 -11.92
N LEU A 190 20.17 2.38 -11.14
CA LEU A 190 19.46 2.92 -9.99
C LEU A 190 20.43 3.05 -8.81
N PRO A 191 20.24 4.06 -7.95
CA PRO A 191 21.02 4.16 -6.73
C PRO A 191 20.66 3.02 -5.78
N ASP A 192 21.66 2.44 -5.09
CA ASP A 192 21.48 1.32 -4.15
C ASP A 192 20.56 1.65 -2.95
N ASN A 193 20.23 2.92 -2.75
CA ASN A 193 19.40 3.40 -1.66
C ASN A 193 17.92 3.57 -2.05
N LEU A 194 17.44 2.87 -3.09
CA LEU A 194 16.08 2.98 -3.58
C LEU A 194 15.57 1.64 -4.09
N GLU A 195 14.46 1.15 -3.53
CA GLU A 195 13.81 -0.10 -3.94
C GLU A 195 12.54 0.22 -4.76
N PRO A 196 12.54 -0.08 -6.08
CA PRO A 196 11.41 0.20 -6.95
C PRO A 196 10.07 -0.36 -6.48
N GLY A 197 10.06 -1.60 -5.96
CA GLY A 197 8.84 -2.25 -5.48
C GLY A 197 8.20 -1.49 -4.32
N VAL A 198 9.02 -0.94 -3.42
CA VAL A 198 8.56 -0.15 -2.28
C VAL A 198 7.94 1.16 -2.74
N VAL A 199 8.59 1.88 -3.66
CA VAL A 199 8.08 3.15 -4.19
C VAL A 199 6.75 2.94 -4.92
N ALA A 200 6.67 1.93 -5.78
CA ALA A 200 5.47 1.65 -6.58
C ALA A 200 4.25 1.34 -5.71
N GLU A 201 4.37 0.43 -4.73
CA GLU A 201 3.24 0.04 -3.88
C GLU A 201 2.79 1.15 -2.94
N ARG A 202 3.72 1.97 -2.43
CA ARG A 202 3.36 3.16 -1.65
C ARG A 202 2.64 4.18 -2.52
N LEU A 203 3.07 4.36 -3.78
CA LEU A 203 2.38 5.24 -4.72
C LEU A 203 0.94 4.76 -4.99
N VAL A 204 0.73 3.45 -5.16
CA VAL A 204 -0.62 2.87 -5.29
C VAL A 204 -1.50 3.27 -4.10
N ALA A 205 -0.98 3.12 -2.88
CA ALA A 205 -1.72 3.49 -1.67
C ALA A 205 -2.07 5.00 -1.64
N PHE A 206 -1.10 5.88 -1.92
CA PHE A 206 -1.34 7.33 -1.92
C PHE A 206 -2.30 7.77 -3.02
N ASP A 207 -2.12 7.28 -4.25
CA ASP A 207 -3.03 7.58 -5.37
C ASP A 207 -4.45 7.12 -5.05
N TRP A 208 -4.60 5.90 -4.52
CA TRP A 208 -5.90 5.38 -4.14
C TRP A 208 -6.56 6.24 -3.04
N VAL A 209 -5.85 6.61 -1.97
CA VAL A 209 -6.45 7.43 -0.91
C VAL A 209 -6.83 8.83 -1.40
N LEU A 210 -5.98 9.45 -2.22
CA LEU A 210 -6.13 10.82 -2.70
C LEU A 210 -7.00 10.92 -3.97
N GLN A 211 -7.39 9.77 -4.54
CA GLN A 211 -8.15 9.63 -5.79
C GLN A 211 -7.58 10.44 -6.95
N TYR A 212 -6.27 10.39 -7.14
CA TYR A 212 -5.59 11.23 -8.12
C TYR A 212 -5.81 10.73 -9.56
N SER A 213 -5.57 9.45 -9.82
CA SER A 213 -5.88 8.79 -11.11
C SER A 213 -7.36 8.52 -11.31
N LYS A 214 -8.17 8.60 -10.24
CA LYS A 214 -9.60 8.23 -10.20
C LYS A 214 -9.85 6.78 -10.61
N GLN A 215 -8.87 5.92 -10.39
CA GLN A 215 -8.96 4.48 -10.65
C GLN A 215 -9.32 3.71 -9.37
N GLU A 216 -9.86 2.51 -9.58
CA GLU A 216 -10.04 1.53 -8.51
C GLU A 216 -8.73 0.78 -8.26
N TRP A 217 -8.63 0.14 -7.10
CA TRP A 217 -7.37 -0.41 -6.57
C TRP A 217 -6.60 -1.30 -7.56
N ASP A 218 -7.28 -2.22 -8.25
CA ASP A 218 -6.66 -3.17 -9.18
C ASP A 218 -6.15 -2.53 -10.47
N HIS A 219 -6.46 -1.25 -10.72
CA HIS A 219 -6.15 -0.56 -11.96
C HIS A 219 -5.10 0.53 -11.79
N ILE A 220 -4.67 0.80 -10.56
CA ILE A 220 -3.63 1.80 -10.28
C ILE A 220 -2.26 1.20 -10.56
N LEU A 221 -1.55 1.86 -11.49
CA LEU A 221 -0.23 1.51 -12.05
C LEU A 221 -0.19 0.17 -12.79
#